data_AF-X1P704-F1
#
_entry.id   AF-X1P704-F1
#
_cell.length_a   1.000
_cell.length_b   1.000
_cell.length_c   1.000
_cell.angle_alpha   90.00
_cell.angle_beta   90.00
_cell.angle_gamma   90.00
#
_symmetry.space_group_name_H-M   'P 1'
#
loop_
_entity.id
_entity.type
_entity.pdbx_description
1 polymer ?
#
loop_
_entity_poly.entity_id
_entity_poly.type
_entity_poly.pdbx_seq_one_letter_code
_entity_poly.pdbx_strand_id
1 'polypeptide(L)'
;VEKEKPPKLKDLMKILKNIPEYKKLAKLQVPPKIVNGSENNTCGKIYVDMTGGTEGSKEIFEKYANSGISTLVLMHLSEEHLENAKKAKLNAVIAGHISSDVLGLNLLFDELEKEEKLEFVSVSGFERIRKKR
;
A
#
# COMPACT_ATOMS: atom_id res chain seq x y z
N VAL A 1 -1.48 -9.51 -2.85
CA VAL A 1 -1.01 -8.98 -4.15
C VAL A 1 -0.20 -10.04 -4.90
N GLU A 2 0.88 -10.57 -4.34
CA GLU A 2 1.71 -11.58 -5.00
C GLU A 2 0.98 -12.90 -5.30
N LYS A 3 0.13 -13.37 -4.38
CA LYS A 3 -0.72 -14.56 -4.59
C LYS A 3 -1.79 -14.34 -5.66
N GLU A 4 -2.48 -13.20 -5.60
CA GLU A 4 -3.61 -12.84 -6.47
C GLU A 4 -3.19 -12.42 -7.89
N LYS A 5 -1.95 -11.95 -8.06
CA LYS A 5 -1.38 -11.47 -9.35
C LYS A 5 -2.37 -10.62 -10.17
N PRO A 6 -2.81 -9.45 -9.64
CA PRO A 6 -3.82 -8.65 -10.32
C PRO A 6 -3.33 -8.23 -11.71
N PRO A 7 -4.11 -8.46 -12.77
CA PRO A 7 -3.68 -8.14 -14.13
C PRO A 7 -3.72 -6.64 -14.41
N LYS A 8 -4.70 -5.92 -13.86
CA LYS A 8 -4.88 -4.47 -14.06
C LYS A 8 -4.91 -3.69 -12.74
N LEU A 9 -4.62 -2.39 -12.81
CA LEU A 9 -4.63 -1.53 -11.63
C LEU A 9 -5.97 -1.55 -10.88
N LYS A 10 -7.11 -1.59 -11.58
CA LYS A 10 -8.43 -1.72 -10.92
C LYS A 10 -8.56 -2.98 -10.05
N ASP A 11 -7.94 -4.09 -10.46
CA ASP A 11 -7.97 -5.35 -9.72
C ASP A 11 -7.07 -5.26 -8.49
N LEU A 12 -5.91 -4.60 -8.62
CA LEU A 12 -5.06 -4.25 -7.49
C LEU A 12 -5.81 -3.35 -6.48
N MET A 13 -6.52 -2.32 -6.96
CA MET A 13 -7.33 -1.46 -6.10
C MET A 13 -8.42 -2.25 -5.37
N LYS A 14 -9.06 -3.21 -6.03
CA LYS A 14 -10.06 -4.10 -5.42
C LYS A 14 -9.43 -4.95 -4.31
N ILE A 15 -8.24 -5.50 -4.52
CA ILE A 15 -7.51 -6.26 -3.50
C ILE A 15 -7.22 -5.37 -2.28
N LEU A 16 -6.64 -4.18 -2.50
CA LEU A 16 -6.32 -3.27 -1.39
C LEU A 16 -7.58 -2.86 -0.62
N LYS A 17 -8.65 -2.49 -1.33
CA LYS A 17 -9.94 -2.11 -0.71
C LYS A 17 -10.66 -3.26 0.02
N ASN A 18 -10.27 -4.51 -0.21
CA ASN A 18 -10.83 -5.67 0.50
C ASN A 18 -10.11 -5.97 1.82
N ILE A 19 -8.92 -5.44 2.04
CA ILE A 19 -8.21 -5.57 3.31
C ILE A 19 -8.95 -4.73 4.37
N PRO A 20 -9.25 -5.27 5.57
CA PRO A 20 -10.10 -4.62 6.56
C PRO A 20 -9.67 -3.19 6.94
N GLU A 21 -8.37 -2.97 7.13
CA GLU A 21 -7.77 -1.70 7.51
C GLU A 21 -8.03 -0.63 6.44
N TYR A 22 -7.68 -0.92 5.19
CA TYR A 22 -7.93 -0.02 4.06
C TYR A 22 -9.43 0.16 3.78
N LYS A 23 -10.23 -0.88 3.93
CA LYS A 23 -11.69 -0.82 3.75
C LYS A 23 -12.32 0.13 4.76
N LYS A 24 -11.84 0.14 5.99
CA LYS A 24 -12.34 1.02 7.03
C LYS A 24 -11.97 2.47 6.76
N LEU A 25 -10.71 2.75 6.45
CA LEU A 25 -10.24 4.11 6.14
C LEU A 25 -10.85 4.66 4.84
N ALA A 26 -11.17 3.80 3.87
CA ALA A 26 -11.95 4.19 2.70
C ALA A 26 -13.34 4.75 3.04
N LYS A 27 -13.99 4.25 4.10
CA LYS A 27 -15.28 4.81 4.58
C LYS A 27 -15.10 6.19 5.23
N LEU A 28 -13.91 6.50 5.71
CA LEU A 28 -13.52 7.81 6.23
C LEU A 28 -12.92 8.72 5.15
N GLN A 29 -13.21 8.44 3.87
CA GLN A 29 -12.73 9.22 2.72
C GLN A 29 -11.20 9.21 2.52
N VAL A 30 -10.50 8.23 3.09
CA VAL A 30 -9.05 8.01 2.86
C VAL A 30 -8.81 6.65 2.20
N PRO A 31 -9.33 6.41 0.97
CA PRO A 31 -9.10 5.15 0.26
C PRO A 31 -7.70 5.11 -0.37
N PRO A 32 -7.20 3.91 -0.70
CA PRO A 32 -6.10 3.77 -1.65
C PRO A 32 -6.41 4.52 -2.95
N LYS A 33 -5.40 5.13 -3.57
CA LYS A 33 -5.53 5.95 -4.79
C LYS A 33 -4.45 5.62 -5.83
N ILE A 34 -4.85 5.57 -7.10
CA ILE A 34 -3.91 5.58 -8.23
C ILE A 34 -3.47 7.02 -8.45
N VAL A 35 -2.17 7.30 -8.31
CA VAL A 35 -1.59 8.64 -8.50
C VAL A 35 -0.84 8.77 -9.81
N ASN A 36 -0.42 7.65 -10.40
CA ASN A 36 0.03 7.60 -11.79
C ASN A 36 -0.46 6.32 -12.48
N GLY A 37 -0.94 6.46 -13.72
CA GLY A 37 -1.57 5.39 -14.50
C GLY A 37 -3.10 5.46 -14.50
N SER A 38 -3.72 4.48 -15.15
CA SER A 38 -5.19 4.37 -15.25
C SER A 38 -5.68 3.01 -14.76
N GLU A 39 -6.94 2.92 -14.37
CA GLU A 39 -7.58 1.65 -13.94
C GLU A 39 -7.36 0.47 -14.90
N ASN A 40 -7.21 0.77 -16.20
CA ASN A 40 -7.04 -0.23 -17.25
C ASN A 40 -5.58 -0.60 -17.54
N ASN A 41 -4.61 0.13 -16.97
CA ASN A 41 -3.19 -0.19 -17.12
C ASN A 41 -2.90 -1.57 -16.54
N THR A 42 -2.00 -2.31 -17.20
CA THR A 42 -1.48 -3.58 -16.70
C THR A 42 -0.60 -3.35 -15.48
N CYS A 43 -0.75 -4.18 -14.44
CA CYS A 43 0.08 -4.10 -13.25
C CYS A 43 1.54 -4.48 -13.53
N GLY A 44 1.78 -5.44 -14.43
CA GLY A 44 3.12 -5.99 -14.65
C GLY A 44 3.75 -6.50 -13.35
N LYS A 45 5.06 -6.35 -13.19
CA LYS A 45 5.74 -6.65 -11.93
C LYS A 45 5.47 -5.54 -10.93
N ILE A 46 4.93 -5.91 -9.77
CA ILE A 46 4.59 -4.97 -8.69
C ILE A 46 5.72 -4.97 -7.66
N TYR A 47 6.17 -3.78 -7.27
CA TYR A 47 7.00 -3.58 -6.09
C TYR A 47 6.17 -2.89 -5.00
N VAL A 48 6.25 -3.44 -3.80
CA VAL A 48 5.51 -2.94 -2.64
C VAL A 48 6.53 -2.32 -1.70
N ASP A 49 6.42 -1.02 -1.50
CA ASP A 49 7.26 -0.27 -0.58
C ASP A 49 6.39 0.33 0.53
N MET A 50 6.60 -0.16 1.75
CA MET A 50 5.82 0.26 2.92
C MET A 50 6.73 0.95 3.94
N THR A 51 7.77 1.64 3.48
CA THR A 51 8.57 2.50 4.35
C THR A 51 7.88 3.85 4.56
N GLY A 52 7.67 4.21 5.82
CA GLY A 52 7.17 5.52 6.23
C GLY A 52 8.32 6.51 6.50
N GLY A 53 8.09 7.79 6.25
CA GLY A 53 8.98 8.89 6.69
C GLY A 53 10.27 9.10 5.90
N THR A 54 10.60 8.24 4.93
CA THR A 54 11.74 8.43 4.03
C THR A 54 11.35 8.14 2.59
N GLU A 55 11.89 8.93 1.67
CA GLU A 55 11.81 8.70 0.23
C GLU A 55 13.20 8.31 -0.28
N GLY A 56 13.27 7.35 -1.20
CA GLY A 56 14.54 6.90 -1.79
C GLY A 56 15.21 7.98 -2.65
N SER A 57 16.35 7.65 -3.26
CA SER A 57 16.96 8.55 -4.25
C SER A 57 16.01 8.80 -5.42
N LYS A 58 15.95 10.03 -5.93
CA LYS A 58 15.14 10.41 -7.11
C LYS A 58 15.47 9.58 -8.36
N GLU A 59 16.70 9.10 -8.45
CA GLU A 59 17.18 8.27 -9.56
C GLU A 59 16.72 6.80 -9.47
N ILE A 60 16.03 6.41 -8.39
CA ILE A 60 15.63 5.02 -8.17
C ILE A 60 14.53 4.57 -9.15
N PHE A 61 13.69 5.49 -9.62
CA PHE A 61 12.54 5.15 -10.47
C PHE A 61 12.96 4.58 -11.83
N GLU A 62 14.01 5.14 -12.44
CA GLU A 62 14.57 4.59 -13.68
C GLU A 62 15.14 3.19 -13.46
N LYS A 63 15.80 2.96 -12.31
CA LYS A 63 16.31 1.64 -11.93
C LYS A 63 15.18 0.64 -11.73
N TYR A 64 14.07 1.04 -11.11
CA TYR A 64 12.88 0.19 -11.00
C TYR A 64 12.35 -0.21 -12.38
N ALA A 65 12.14 0.77 -13.27
CA ALA A 65 11.67 0.49 -14.63
C ALA A 65 12.62 -0.45 -15.39
N ASN A 66 13.94 -0.20 -15.33
CA ASN A 66 14.96 -1.03 -15.98
C ASN A 66 15.03 -2.46 -15.39
N SER A 67 14.65 -2.65 -14.12
CA SER A 67 14.55 -3.98 -13.49
C SER A 67 13.26 -4.74 -13.84
N GLY A 68 12.43 -4.17 -14.71
CA GLY A 68 11.16 -4.73 -15.16
C GLY A 68 9.99 -4.48 -14.21
N ILE A 69 10.14 -3.65 -13.17
CA ILE A 69 9.03 -3.21 -12.33
C ILE A 69 8.15 -2.27 -13.14
N SER A 70 6.84 -2.49 -13.09
CA SER A 70 5.86 -1.67 -13.83
C SER A 70 4.93 -0.91 -12.90
N THR A 71 4.75 -1.37 -11.66
CA THR A 71 3.84 -0.75 -10.69
C THR A 71 4.47 -0.65 -9.31
N LEU A 72 4.38 0.53 -8.72
CA LEU A 72 4.75 0.80 -7.34
C LEU A 72 3.51 0.89 -6.47
N VAL A 73 3.52 0.22 -5.31
CA VAL A 73 2.51 0.38 -4.26
C VAL A 73 3.20 0.94 -3.03
N LEU A 74 2.84 2.17 -2.67
CA LEU A 74 3.56 3.00 -1.70
C LEU A 74 2.63 3.50 -0.59
N MET A 75 3.19 3.94 0.54
CA MET A 75 2.43 4.66 1.58
C MET A 75 2.28 6.15 1.28
N HIS A 76 3.29 6.73 0.63
CA HIS A 76 3.30 8.11 0.16
C HIS A 76 4.24 8.30 -1.03
N LEU A 77 4.11 9.46 -1.67
CA LEU A 77 4.99 9.93 -2.71
C LEU A 77 4.88 11.45 -2.79
N SER A 78 6.00 12.17 -2.63
CA SER A 78 6.07 13.60 -2.87
C SER A 78 5.87 13.92 -4.35
N GLU A 79 5.52 15.17 -4.63
CA GLU A 79 5.28 15.61 -6.01
C GLU A 79 6.51 15.39 -6.90
N GLU A 80 7.70 15.66 -6.38
CA GLU A 80 8.94 15.47 -7.11
C GLU A 80 9.19 13.99 -7.45
N HIS A 81 8.98 13.09 -6.50
CA HIS A 81 9.12 11.66 -6.74
C HIS A 81 8.03 11.13 -7.69
N LEU A 82 6.82 11.69 -7.63
CA LEU A 82 5.75 11.39 -8.57
C LEU A 82 6.12 11.78 -10.00
N GLU A 83 6.72 12.95 -10.21
CA GLU A 83 7.20 13.37 -11.53
C GLU A 83 8.30 12.43 -12.06
N ASN A 84 9.21 11.96 -11.21
CA ASN A 84 10.22 10.99 -11.63
C ASN A 84 9.62 9.61 -11.95
N ALA A 85 8.65 9.14 -11.17
CA ALA A 85 7.90 7.91 -11.47
C ALA A 85 7.14 8.01 -12.81
N LYS A 86 6.55 9.19 -13.12
CA LYS A 86 5.90 9.46 -14.40
C LYS A 86 6.89 9.41 -15.57
N LYS A 87 8.05 10.07 -15.45
CA LYS A 87 9.12 10.04 -16.48
C LYS A 87 9.58 8.61 -16.75
N ALA A 88 9.71 7.80 -15.71
CA ALA A 88 10.06 6.38 -15.80
C ALA A 88 8.90 5.47 -16.29
N LYS A 89 7.73 6.03 -16.63
CA LYS A 89 6.53 5.30 -17.09
C LYS A 89 6.03 4.23 -16.11
N LEU A 90 6.26 4.42 -14.82
CA LEU A 90 5.80 3.51 -13.77
C LEU A 90 4.37 3.84 -13.35
N ASN A 91 3.52 2.84 -13.19
CA ASN A 91 2.29 3.05 -12.44
C ASN A 91 2.62 3.29 -10.96
N ALA A 92 1.85 4.14 -10.28
CA ALA A 92 2.03 4.41 -8.86
C ALA A 92 0.68 4.43 -8.14
N VAL A 93 0.60 3.65 -7.07
CA VAL A 93 -0.56 3.52 -6.19
C VAL A 93 -0.15 3.91 -4.79
N ILE A 94 -0.86 4.88 -4.20
CA ILE A 94 -0.74 5.21 -2.78
C ILE A 94 -1.78 4.38 -2.03
N ALA A 95 -1.31 3.44 -1.21
CA ALA A 95 -2.15 2.59 -0.37
C ALA A 95 -2.72 3.37 0.83
N GLY A 96 -1.91 4.29 1.40
CA GLY A 96 -2.28 5.19 2.50
C GLY A 96 -1.58 4.86 3.81
N HIS A 97 -1.03 5.89 4.47
CA HIS A 97 -0.18 5.75 5.66
C HIS A 97 -0.83 4.96 6.81
N ILE A 98 -1.87 5.54 7.43
CA ILE A 98 -2.49 4.97 8.63
C ILE A 98 -3.00 3.54 8.38
N SER A 99 -3.63 3.29 7.23
CA SER A 99 -4.12 1.95 6.88
C SER A 99 -2.98 0.92 6.82
N SER A 100 -1.84 1.28 6.24
CA SER A 100 -0.67 0.42 6.12
C SER A 100 -0.01 0.16 7.48
N ASP A 101 0.15 1.20 8.30
CA ASP A 101 0.74 1.08 9.64
C ASP A 101 -0.14 0.22 10.56
N VAL A 102 -1.45 0.47 10.56
CA VAL A 102 -2.43 -0.30 11.33
C VAL A 102 -2.46 -1.75 10.88
N LEU A 103 -2.33 -2.03 9.58
CA LEU A 103 -2.24 -3.41 9.09
C LEU A 103 -1.00 -4.12 9.64
N GLY A 104 0.16 -3.46 9.61
CA GLY A 104 1.40 -4.02 10.17
C GLY A 104 1.26 -4.33 11.65
N LEU A 105 0.73 -3.38 12.44
CA LEU A 105 0.48 -3.55 13.86
C LEU A 105 -0.55 -4.66 14.15
N ASN A 106 -1.65 -4.73 13.41
CA ASN A 106 -2.64 -5.79 13.59
C ASN A 106 -2.07 -7.18 13.30
N LEU A 107 -1.24 -7.32 12.27
CA LEU A 107 -0.55 -8.58 11.98
C LEU A 107 0.42 -8.98 13.09
N LEU A 108 1.16 -8.01 13.65
CA LEU A 108 2.03 -8.25 14.79
C LEU A 108 1.24 -8.69 16.03
N PHE A 109 0.15 -7.97 16.35
CA PHE A 109 -0.68 -8.28 17.50
C PHE A 109 -1.47 -9.58 17.34
N ASP A 110 -1.88 -9.96 16.13
CA ASP A 110 -2.46 -11.27 15.84
C ASP A 110 -1.49 -12.40 16.24
N GLU A 111 -0.17 -12.18 16.11
CA GLU A 111 0.84 -13.16 16.46
C GLU A 111 1.14 -13.18 17.96
N LEU A 112 1.28 -12.01 18.59
CA LEU A 112 1.50 -11.90 20.05
C LEU A 112 0.30 -12.43 20.84
N GLU A 113 -0.93 -12.21 20.36
CA GLU A 113 -2.15 -12.71 21.01
C GLU A 113 -2.31 -14.24 20.95
N LYS A 114 -1.40 -14.98 20.30
CA LYS A 114 -1.35 -16.46 20.40
C LYS A 114 -0.83 -16.94 21.75
N GLU A 115 0.07 -16.16 22.37
CA GLU A 115 0.68 -16.48 23.67
C GLU A 115 -0.15 -15.89 24.82
N GLU A 116 -0.56 -14.63 24.70
CA GLU A 116 -1.32 -13.93 25.75
C GLU A 116 -2.32 -12.93 25.17
N LYS A 117 -3.52 -12.83 25.76
CA LYS A 117 -4.49 -11.81 25.36
C LYS A 117 -4.05 -10.43 25.84
N LEU A 118 -3.95 -9.49 24.92
CA LEU A 118 -3.61 -8.10 25.19
C LEU A 118 -4.86 -7.21 25.23
N GLU A 119 -4.86 -6.25 26.14
CA GLU A 119 -5.83 -5.16 26.14
C GLU A 119 -5.31 -3.98 25.32
N PHE A 120 -6.18 -3.39 24.49
CA PHE A 120 -5.81 -2.32 23.57
C PHE A 120 -6.66 -1.07 23.83
N VAL A 121 -5.99 0.07 24.01
CA VAL A 121 -6.62 1.39 23.94
C VAL A 121 -6.27 2.00 22.58
N SER A 122 -7.28 2.16 21.73
CA SER A 122 -7.11 2.63 20.34
C SER A 122 -7.13 4.16 20.27
N VAL A 123 -6.03 4.77 19.84
CA VAL A 123 -5.84 6.23 19.75
C VAL A 123 -4.99 6.62 18.53
N SER A 124 -4.98 7.90 18.17
CA SER A 124 -4.10 8.46 17.13
C SER A 124 -4.16 7.74 15.78
N GLY A 125 -5.34 7.27 15.39
CA GLY A 125 -5.56 6.55 14.14
C GLY A 125 -5.28 5.05 14.20
N PHE A 126 -4.72 4.53 15.29
CA PHE A 126 -4.62 3.09 15.51
C PHE A 126 -5.98 2.51 15.91
N GLU A 127 -6.30 1.36 15.33
CA GLU A 127 -7.43 0.54 15.76
C GLU A 127 -7.08 -0.94 15.64
N ARG A 128 -7.37 -1.69 16.72
CA ARG A 128 -7.22 -3.14 16.73
C ARG A 128 -8.33 -3.79 15.89
N ILE A 129 -7.95 -4.38 14.75
CA ILE A 129 -8.85 -5.16 13.90
C ILE A 129 -8.43 -6.62 13.94
N ARG A 130 -9.26 -7.46 14.57
CA ARG A 130 -9.04 -8.91 14.62
C ARG A 130 -9.60 -9.56 13.36
N LYS A 131 -8.78 -10.29 12.62
CA LYS A 131 -9.28 -11.15 11.54
C LYS A 131 -10.14 -12.24 12.18
N LYS A 132 -11.41 -12.34 11.76
CA LYS A 132 -12.20 -13.54 12.05
C LYS A 132 -11.47 -14.71 11.38
N ARG A 133 -10.99 -15.66 12.18
CA ARG A 133 -10.51 -16.95 11.68
C ARG A 133 -11.66 -17.72 11.03
#